data_AF-A0A954IQS1-F1
#
_entry.id   AF-A0A954IQS1-F1
#
_cell.length_a   1.000
_cell.length_b   1.000
_cell.length_c   1.000
_cell.angle_alpha   90.00
_cell.angle_beta   90.00
_cell.angle_gamma   90.00
#
_symmetry.space_group_name_H-M   'P 1'
#
loop_
_entity.id
_entity.type
_entity.pdbx_description
1 polymer ?
#
loop_
_entity_poly.entity_id
_entity_poly.type
_entity_poly.pdbx_seq_one_letter_code
_entity_poly.pdbx_strand_id
1 'polypeptide(L)'
;SPRCGVWTHVTGTDLIRHSDGRMYVLEDNLRCPSGVSYVLENRELMKRVLPEVFYGSAIAPIDDYPERLLQTLLETAPPVDSPVAVVLTPGVYNSAYFEHSFLAQQMGVELVTGSDLFVDVNTVYMKTTRGPKRVDVIYRRLDDDFLDPECFRRDSMLGVPGLMRACRAG
;
A
#
# COMPACT_ATOMS: atom_id res chain seq x y z
N SER A 1 5.75 16.09 11.99
CA SER A 1 6.29 14.75 12.31
C SER A 1 5.22 13.70 12.00
N PRO A 2 5.58 12.47 11.62
CA PRO A 2 4.60 11.47 11.24
C PRO A 2 3.81 11.01 12.46
N ARG A 3 2.56 10.58 12.25
CA ARG A 3 1.80 9.89 13.30
C ARG A 3 2.58 8.65 13.75
N CYS A 4 2.58 8.38 15.05
CA CYS A 4 3.28 7.24 15.68
C CYS A 4 4.81 7.20 15.48
N GLY A 5 5.45 8.24 14.93
CA GLY A 5 6.90 8.25 14.70
C GLY A 5 7.37 7.37 13.53
N VAL A 6 6.45 6.83 12.73
CA VAL A 6 6.75 5.90 11.63
C VAL A 6 6.67 6.62 10.28
N TRP A 7 7.78 6.64 9.54
CA TRP A 7 7.82 7.17 8.18
C TRP A 7 7.60 6.08 7.13
N THR A 8 8.14 4.90 7.39
CA THR A 8 8.19 3.80 6.43
C THR A 8 7.45 2.59 6.98
N HIS A 9 6.21 2.40 6.52
CA HIS A 9 5.34 1.31 6.98
C HIS A 9 5.67 -0.03 6.33
N VAL A 10 6.23 0.00 5.12
CA VAL A 10 6.67 -1.17 4.36
C VAL A 10 8.08 -0.91 3.86
N THR A 11 8.99 -1.84 4.12
CA THR A 11 10.38 -1.81 3.64
C THR A 11 10.64 -3.05 2.80
N GLY A 12 11.25 -2.86 1.63
CA GLY A 12 11.77 -3.97 0.83
C GLY A 12 13.29 -3.94 0.85
N THR A 13 13.93 -4.96 1.42
CA THR A 13 15.40 -5.06 1.48
C THR A 13 15.88 -6.15 0.53
N ASP A 14 16.68 -5.76 -0.45
CA ASP A 14 17.23 -6.68 -1.44
C ASP A 14 18.49 -7.36 -0.89
N LEU A 15 18.44 -8.69 -0.84
CA LEU A 15 19.47 -9.52 -0.22
C LEU A 15 20.12 -10.44 -1.24
N ILE A 16 21.45 -10.54 -1.18
CA ILE A 16 22.21 -11.55 -1.91
C ILE A 16 23.01 -12.44 -0.96
N ARG A 17 23.23 -13.69 -1.36
CA ARG A 17 24.21 -14.58 -0.73
C ARG A 17 25.47 -14.59 -1.58
N HIS A 18 26.58 -14.11 -1.06
CA HIS A 18 27.87 -14.09 -1.76
C HIS A 18 28.55 -15.47 -1.72
N SER A 19 29.62 -15.66 -2.50
CA SER A 19 30.37 -16.93 -2.59
C SER A 19 31.05 -17.34 -1.28
N ASP A 20 31.23 -16.41 -0.34
CA ASP A 20 31.69 -16.67 1.03
C ASP A 20 30.58 -17.21 1.97
N GLY A 21 29.37 -17.40 1.44
CA GLY A 21 28.20 -17.91 2.16
C GLY A 21 27.46 -16.86 2.99
N ARG A 22 27.95 -15.61 3.08
CA ARG A 22 27.33 -14.54 3.86
C ARG A 22 26.23 -13.83 3.07
N MET A 23 25.26 -13.28 3.81
CA MET A 23 24.19 -12.46 3.26
C MET A 23 24.60 -10.99 3.28
N TYR A 24 24.31 -10.27 2.20
CA TYR A 24 24.59 -8.83 2.06
C TYR A 24 23.34 -8.10 1.60
N VAL A 25 23.15 -6.89 2.13
CA VAL A 25 22.14 -5.94 1.64
C VAL A 25 22.69 -5.23 0.42
N LEU A 26 21.95 -5.25 -0.69
CA LEU A 26 22.27 -4.47 -1.88
C LEU A 26 21.55 -3.12 -1.89
N GLU A 27 20.27 -3.12 -1.54
CA GLU A 27 19.40 -1.94 -1.66
C GLU A 27 18.25 -2.00 -0.65
N ASP A 28 17.83 -0.82 -0.19
CA ASP A 28 16.64 -0.62 0.64
C ASP A 28 15.60 0.21 -0.12
N ASN A 29 14.42 -0.38 -0.32
CA ASN A 29 13.28 0.21 -1.02
C ASN A 29 12.26 0.74 0.00
N LEU A 30 12.27 2.06 0.23
CA LEU A 30 11.50 2.73 1.29
C LEU A 30 10.35 3.63 0.79
N ARG A 31 10.16 3.76 -0.53
CA ARG A 31 9.13 4.64 -1.13
C ARG A 31 7.82 3.89 -1.32
N CYS A 32 7.70 3.16 -2.43
CA CYS A 32 6.54 2.33 -2.76
C CYS A 32 7.03 0.94 -3.17
N PRO A 33 7.59 0.14 -2.24
CA PRO A 33 8.10 -1.19 -2.57
C PRO A 33 6.99 -2.06 -3.17
N SER A 34 7.37 -2.89 -4.14
CA SER A 34 6.50 -3.84 -4.83
C SER A 34 7.11 -5.23 -4.86
N GLY A 35 6.34 -6.23 -5.23
CA GLY A 35 6.79 -7.62 -5.42
C GLY A 35 5.96 -8.64 -4.64
N VAL A 36 5.23 -8.22 -3.61
CA VAL A 36 4.58 -9.16 -2.69
C VAL A 36 3.42 -9.92 -3.33
N SER A 37 2.70 -9.33 -4.30
CA SER A 37 1.66 -10.06 -5.03
C SER A 37 2.24 -11.24 -5.80
N TYR A 38 3.43 -11.08 -6.40
CA TYR A 38 4.12 -12.18 -7.08
C TYR A 38 4.53 -13.27 -6.10
N VAL A 39 4.98 -12.93 -4.89
CA VAL A 39 5.34 -13.93 -3.88
C VAL A 39 4.12 -14.77 -3.47
N LEU A 40 2.98 -14.11 -3.26
CA LEU A 40 1.71 -14.76 -2.90
C LEU A 40 1.16 -15.63 -4.04
N GLU A 41 1.08 -15.07 -5.25
CA GLU A 41 0.60 -15.80 -6.43
C GLU A 41 1.50 -16.98 -6.79
N ASN A 42 2.83 -16.81 -6.73
CA ASN A 42 3.77 -17.91 -6.95
C ASN A 42 3.56 -19.02 -5.93
N ARG A 43 3.30 -18.68 -4.66
CA ARG A 43 3.00 -19.69 -3.63
C ARG A 43 1.73 -20.47 -3.94
N GLU A 44 0.66 -19.78 -4.33
CA GLU A 44 -0.61 -20.42 -4.67
C GLU A 44 -0.49 -21.28 -5.94
N LEU A 45 0.24 -20.82 -6.96
CA LEU A 45 0.55 -21.61 -8.14
C LEU A 45 1.38 -22.85 -7.82
N MET A 46 2.42 -22.72 -6.99
CA MET A 46 3.25 -23.85 -6.58
C MET A 46 2.44 -24.91 -5.82
N LYS A 47 1.51 -24.51 -4.93
CA LYS A 47 0.61 -25.46 -4.25
C LYS A 47 -0.25 -26.26 -5.23
N ARG A 48 -0.66 -25.66 -6.36
CA ARG A 48 -1.50 -26.30 -7.38
C ARG A 48 -0.70 -27.18 -8.34
N VAL A 49 0.49 -26.74 -8.74
CA VAL A 49 1.30 -27.38 -9.78
C VAL A 49 2.25 -28.43 -9.20
N LEU A 50 2.73 -28.24 -7.96
CA LEU A 50 3.70 -29.12 -7.28
C LEU A 50 3.21 -29.54 -5.87
N PRO A 51 1.98 -30.07 -5.73
CA PRO A 51 1.41 -30.37 -4.42
C PRO A 51 2.25 -31.35 -3.59
N GLU A 52 2.95 -32.30 -4.23
CA GLU A 52 3.85 -33.27 -3.58
C GLU A 52 5.00 -32.63 -2.79
N VAL A 53 5.51 -31.48 -3.23
CA VAL A 53 6.57 -30.74 -2.52
C VAL A 53 6.06 -30.21 -1.17
N PHE A 54 4.77 -29.86 -1.11
CA PHE A 54 4.12 -29.34 0.10
C PHE A 54 3.71 -30.45 1.07
N TYR A 55 3.43 -31.66 0.60
CA TYR A 55 3.13 -32.79 1.50
C TYR A 55 4.35 -33.29 2.28
N GLY A 56 5.55 -33.20 1.69
CA GLY A 56 6.80 -33.69 2.30
C GLY A 56 7.62 -32.67 3.07
N SER A 57 7.20 -31.39 3.08
CA SER A 57 8.02 -30.28 3.60
C SER A 57 7.22 -29.37 4.54
N ALA A 58 7.82 -28.96 5.66
CA ALA A 58 7.21 -27.98 6.58
C ALA A 58 7.40 -26.54 6.07
N ILE A 59 6.64 -26.17 5.04
CA ILE A 59 6.70 -24.84 4.42
C ILE A 59 5.84 -23.86 5.24
N ALA A 60 6.43 -22.73 5.68
CA ALA A 60 5.70 -21.71 6.42
C ALA A 60 4.64 -21.00 5.55
N PRO A 61 3.44 -20.73 6.11
CA PRO A 61 2.41 -19.94 5.43
C PRO A 61 2.89 -18.49 5.24
N ILE A 62 2.32 -17.82 4.24
CA ILE A 62 2.60 -16.41 3.91
C ILE A 62 1.34 -15.63 3.51
N ASP A 63 0.20 -16.31 3.50
CA ASP A 63 -1.10 -15.83 3.04
C ASP A 63 -1.74 -14.80 3.97
N ASP A 64 -1.22 -14.67 5.20
CA ASP A 64 -1.63 -13.66 6.19
C ASP A 64 -1.04 -12.25 5.91
N TYR A 65 -0.18 -12.10 4.90
CA TYR A 65 0.48 -10.81 4.61
C TYR A 65 -0.49 -9.65 4.41
N PRO A 66 -1.56 -9.75 3.57
CA PRO A 66 -2.46 -8.63 3.34
C PRO A 66 -3.21 -8.20 4.62
N GLU A 67 -3.64 -9.16 5.44
CA GLU A 67 -4.30 -8.89 6.72
C GLU A 67 -3.36 -8.12 7.67
N ARG A 68 -2.11 -8.57 7.78
CA ARG A 68 -1.09 -7.90 8.59
C ARG A 68 -0.77 -6.50 8.07
N LEU A 69 -0.68 -6.32 6.76
CA LEU A 69 -0.49 -5.01 6.15
C LEU A 69 -1.64 -4.07 6.50
N LEU A 70 -2.89 -4.52 6.36
CA LEU A 70 -4.05 -3.72 6.73
C LEU A 70 -4.00 -3.35 8.21
N GLN A 71 -3.72 -4.30 9.10
CA GLN A 71 -3.60 -4.03 10.52
C GLN A 71 -2.55 -2.95 10.81
N THR A 72 -1.34 -3.07 10.23
CA THR A 72 -0.28 -2.06 10.38
C THR A 72 -0.71 -0.68 9.87
N LEU A 73 -1.47 -0.62 8.77
CA LEU A 73 -2.01 0.64 8.26
C LEU A 73 -3.02 1.25 9.24
N LEU A 74 -3.96 0.45 9.76
CA LEU A 74 -5.01 0.91 10.69
C LEU A 74 -4.44 1.35 12.04
N GLU A 75 -3.32 0.78 12.49
CA GLU A 75 -2.60 1.23 13.70
C GLU A 75 -2.09 2.68 13.60
N THR A 76 -2.03 3.24 12.38
CA THR A 76 -1.63 4.65 12.15
C THR A 76 -2.80 5.62 12.07
N ALA A 77 -4.03 5.10 12.13
CA ALA A 77 -5.24 5.89 12.01
C ALA A 77 -5.39 6.87 13.19
N PRO A 78 -6.11 8.00 13.00
CA PRO A 78 -6.62 8.80 14.11
C PRO A 78 -7.52 7.97 15.04
N PRO A 79 -7.72 8.40 16.31
CA PRO A 79 -8.58 7.70 17.26
C PRO A 79 -10.04 7.80 16.84
N VAL A 80 -10.49 6.81 16.07
CA VAL A 80 -11.87 6.64 15.59
C VAL A 80 -12.26 5.17 15.72
N ASP A 81 -13.54 4.89 15.96
CA ASP A 81 -14.00 3.52 16.28
C ASP A 81 -13.91 2.55 15.10
N SER A 82 -13.95 3.04 13.87
CA SER A 82 -13.92 2.22 12.65
C SER A 82 -13.20 2.95 11.52
N PRO A 83 -11.85 3.00 11.57
CA PRO A 83 -11.06 3.73 10.60
C PRO A 83 -11.21 3.15 9.18
N VAL A 84 -11.30 4.04 8.20
CA VAL A 84 -11.42 3.67 6.79
C VAL A 84 -10.06 3.79 6.11
N ALA A 85 -9.52 2.67 5.65
CA ALA A 85 -8.34 2.61 4.81
C ALA A 85 -8.70 2.47 3.32
N VAL A 86 -7.88 3.04 2.44
CA VAL A 86 -7.98 2.88 0.97
C VAL A 86 -6.59 2.72 0.35
N VAL A 87 -6.53 2.11 -0.84
CA VAL A 87 -5.31 2.06 -1.67
C VAL A 87 -5.41 3.11 -2.77
N LEU A 88 -4.53 4.11 -2.74
CA LEU A 88 -4.49 5.16 -3.76
C LEU A 88 -3.53 4.76 -4.90
N THR A 89 -4.06 4.62 -6.11
CA THR A 89 -3.32 4.15 -7.30
C THR A 89 -3.26 5.22 -8.41
N PRO A 90 -2.17 5.29 -9.20
CA PRO A 90 -2.11 6.08 -10.43
C PRO A 90 -3.05 5.57 -11.55
N GLY A 91 -3.61 4.37 -11.40
CA GLY A 91 -4.53 3.77 -12.37
C GLY A 91 -3.87 2.75 -13.30
N VAL A 92 -4.67 2.26 -14.25
CA VAL A 92 -4.40 1.06 -15.07
C VAL A 92 -3.15 1.13 -15.93
N TYR A 93 -2.64 2.32 -16.22
CA TYR A 93 -1.45 2.52 -17.06
C TYR A 93 -0.13 2.38 -16.28
N ASN A 94 -0.18 2.15 -14.97
CA ASN A 94 1.00 1.87 -14.17
C ASN A 94 1.35 0.37 -14.20
N SER A 95 2.63 0.03 -14.36
CA SER A 95 3.10 -1.35 -14.45
C SER A 95 2.81 -2.20 -13.20
N ALA A 96 2.70 -1.57 -12.03
CA ALA A 96 2.38 -2.25 -10.78
C ALA A 96 0.86 -2.24 -10.46
N TYR A 97 0.00 -1.78 -11.37
CA TYR A 97 -1.44 -1.68 -11.13
C TYR A 97 -2.07 -3.00 -10.68
N PHE A 98 -1.64 -4.12 -11.26
CA PHE A 98 -2.06 -5.46 -10.84
C PHE A 98 -1.85 -5.68 -9.33
N GLU A 99 -0.67 -5.34 -8.82
CA GLU A 99 -0.38 -5.48 -7.39
C GLU A 99 -1.23 -4.55 -6.53
N HIS A 100 -1.49 -3.32 -7.00
CA HIS A 100 -2.34 -2.36 -6.27
C HIS A 100 -3.75 -2.92 -6.12
N SER A 101 -4.32 -3.41 -7.23
CA SER A 101 -5.65 -4.05 -7.23
C SER A 101 -5.69 -5.32 -6.40
N PHE A 102 -4.65 -6.15 -6.51
CA PHE A 102 -4.54 -7.39 -5.76
C PHE A 102 -4.51 -7.12 -4.25
N LEU A 103 -3.66 -6.20 -3.79
CA LEU A 103 -3.57 -5.85 -2.37
C LEU A 103 -4.85 -5.22 -1.85
N ALA A 104 -5.46 -4.29 -2.60
CA ALA A 104 -6.73 -3.69 -2.20
C ALA A 104 -7.82 -4.77 -2.01
N GLN A 105 -7.92 -5.69 -2.97
CA GLN A 105 -8.86 -6.80 -2.93
C GLN A 105 -8.59 -7.75 -1.74
N GLN A 106 -7.34 -8.16 -1.52
CA GLN A 106 -6.99 -9.07 -0.42
C GLN A 106 -7.15 -8.42 0.96
N MET A 107 -6.89 -7.12 1.07
CA MET A 107 -7.16 -6.35 2.30
C MET A 107 -8.65 -6.04 2.48
N GLY A 108 -9.49 -6.21 1.46
CA GLY A 108 -10.90 -5.84 1.53
C GLY A 108 -11.13 -4.34 1.66
N VAL A 109 -10.25 -3.52 1.06
CA VAL A 109 -10.34 -2.05 1.05
C VAL A 109 -10.57 -1.52 -0.36
N GLU A 110 -11.04 -0.28 -0.47
CA GLU A 110 -11.30 0.34 -1.78
C GLU A 110 -9.99 0.68 -2.50
N LEU A 111 -9.94 0.35 -3.80
CA LEU A 111 -8.92 0.82 -4.72
C LEU A 111 -9.42 2.14 -5.36
N VAL A 112 -8.73 3.24 -5.08
CA VAL A 112 -9.16 4.58 -5.48
C VAL A 112 -8.10 5.30 -6.30
N THR A 113 -8.54 6.18 -7.18
CA THR A 113 -7.70 7.16 -7.89
C THR A 113 -7.82 8.55 -7.24
N GLY A 114 -6.93 9.48 -7.61
CA GLY A 114 -6.98 10.85 -7.08
C GLY A 114 -8.33 11.54 -7.30
N SER A 115 -9.00 11.26 -8.42
CA SER A 115 -10.33 11.83 -8.73
C SER A 115 -11.46 11.31 -7.86
N ASP A 116 -11.29 10.15 -7.22
CA ASP A 116 -12.29 9.55 -6.33
C ASP A 116 -12.24 10.17 -4.93
N LEU A 117 -11.15 10.87 -4.61
CA LEU A 117 -10.93 11.54 -3.33
C LEU A 117 -11.07 13.05 -3.48
N PHE A 118 -11.38 13.71 -2.37
CA PHE A 118 -11.32 15.17 -2.25
C PHE A 118 -11.06 15.57 -0.80
N VAL A 119 -10.56 16.79 -0.60
CA VAL A 119 -10.35 17.35 0.74
C VAL A 119 -11.42 18.39 1.03
N ASP A 120 -12.09 18.28 2.17
CA ASP A 120 -12.99 19.29 2.71
C ASP A 120 -12.67 19.54 4.19
N VAL A 121 -12.56 20.81 4.58
CA VAL A 121 -12.15 21.25 5.93
C VAL A 121 -10.99 20.40 6.52
N ASN A 122 -9.90 20.27 5.75
CA ASN A 122 -8.70 19.47 6.10
C ASN A 122 -8.96 17.98 6.39
N THR A 123 -10.09 17.43 5.94
CA THR A 123 -10.42 16.00 6.05
C THR A 123 -10.52 15.40 4.66
N VAL A 124 -10.00 14.20 4.46
CA VAL A 124 -10.09 13.49 3.18
C VAL A 124 -11.38 12.69 3.12
N TYR A 125 -12.08 12.81 2.00
CA TYR A 125 -13.31 12.07 1.71
C TYR A 125 -13.19 11.33 0.38
N MET A 126 -13.76 10.13 0.35
CA MET A 126 -14.00 9.36 -0.86
C MET A 126 -15.43 9.60 -1.35
N LYS A 127 -15.58 9.84 -2.65
CA LYS A 127 -16.87 9.99 -3.32
C LYS A 127 -17.57 8.65 -3.37
N THR A 128 -18.81 8.57 -2.89
CA THR A 128 -19.65 7.37 -3.02
C THR A 128 -21.05 7.77 -3.48
N THR A 129 -21.81 6.80 -3.98
CA THR A 129 -23.21 7.00 -4.40
C THR A 129 -24.14 7.37 -3.25
N ARG A 130 -23.76 7.07 -1.99
CA ARG A 130 -24.54 7.39 -0.78
C ARG A 130 -24.09 8.68 -0.11
N GLY A 131 -23.17 9.42 -0.74
CA GLY A 131 -22.54 10.61 -0.18
C GLY A 131 -21.06 10.39 0.16
N PRO A 132 -20.36 11.44 0.59
CA PRO A 132 -18.94 11.36 0.89
C PRO A 132 -18.67 10.48 2.12
N LYS A 133 -17.71 9.57 2.00
CA LYS A 133 -17.24 8.73 3.10
C LYS A 133 -15.86 9.21 3.53
N ARG A 134 -15.69 9.50 4.82
CA ARG A 134 -14.38 9.90 5.38
C ARG A 134 -13.35 8.78 5.17
N VAL A 135 -12.12 9.17 4.85
CA VAL A 135 -10.96 8.28 4.72
C VAL A 135 -9.95 8.68 5.78
N ASP A 136 -9.48 7.70 6.55
CA ASP A 136 -8.59 7.92 7.70
C ASP A 136 -7.15 7.48 7.41
N VAL A 137 -6.97 6.47 6.54
CA VAL A 137 -5.65 5.96 6.14
C VAL A 137 -5.60 5.79 4.62
N ILE A 138 -4.53 6.28 4.00
CA ILE A 138 -4.30 6.12 2.56
C ILE A 138 -2.99 5.37 2.37
N TYR A 139 -3.09 4.13 1.88
CA TYR A 139 -1.93 3.42 1.38
C TYR A 139 -1.62 3.91 -0.03
N ARG A 140 -0.69 4.87 -0.13
CA ARG A 140 -0.31 5.47 -1.42
C ARG A 140 0.57 4.52 -2.24
N ARG A 141 0.25 4.40 -3.52
CA ARG A 141 1.06 3.72 -4.54
C ARG A 141 1.51 4.68 -5.64
N LEU A 142 1.79 5.91 -5.22
CA LEU A 142 2.20 7.06 -6.03
C LEU A 142 3.48 7.66 -5.42
N ASP A 143 4.36 8.17 -6.27
CA ASP A 143 5.49 8.99 -5.82
C ASP A 143 5.02 10.33 -5.25
N ASP A 144 5.78 10.87 -4.30
CA ASP A 144 5.47 12.11 -3.57
C ASP A 144 5.19 13.29 -4.51
N ASP A 145 5.95 13.40 -5.59
CA ASP A 145 5.82 14.49 -6.57
C ASP A 145 4.41 14.59 -7.17
N PHE A 146 3.68 13.48 -7.21
CA PHE A 146 2.34 13.41 -7.80
C PHE A 146 1.21 13.46 -6.78
N LEU A 147 1.50 13.44 -5.47
CA LEU A 147 0.50 13.24 -4.42
C LEU A 147 -0.48 14.40 -4.23
N ASP A 148 0.01 15.63 -4.33
CA ASP A 148 -0.78 16.84 -4.08
C ASP A 148 -0.28 17.98 -4.99
N PRO A 149 -1.06 18.39 -6.01
CA PRO A 149 -0.65 19.44 -6.93
C PRO A 149 -0.52 20.83 -6.28
N GLU A 150 -1.06 21.03 -5.08
CA GLU A 150 -0.91 22.28 -4.33
C GLU A 150 0.42 22.36 -3.59
N CYS A 151 1.08 21.22 -3.34
CA CYS A 151 2.33 21.11 -2.59
C CYS A 151 3.53 20.72 -3.45
N PHE A 152 3.30 19.89 -4.48
CA PHE A 152 4.35 19.29 -5.32
C PHE A 152 4.17 19.70 -6.79
N ARG A 153 4.05 18.74 -7.72
CA ARG A 153 3.85 19.02 -9.14
C ARG A 153 2.44 19.54 -9.41
N ARG A 154 2.36 20.83 -9.75
CA ARG A 154 1.10 21.51 -10.09
C ARG A 154 0.35 20.92 -11.29
N ASP A 155 1.06 20.26 -12.19
CA ASP A 155 0.50 19.57 -13.36
C ASP A 155 0.08 18.13 -13.06
N SER A 156 0.24 17.64 -11.83
CA SER A 156 -0.19 16.29 -11.45
C SER A 156 -1.71 16.16 -11.50
N MET A 157 -2.16 15.16 -12.26
CA MET A 157 -3.56 14.74 -12.34
C MET A 157 -3.84 13.45 -11.54
N LEU A 158 -2.82 12.91 -10.85
CA LEU A 158 -2.89 11.62 -10.16
C LEU A 158 -3.20 11.76 -8.67
N GLY A 159 -2.81 12.88 -8.08
CA GLY A 159 -2.94 13.16 -6.65
C GLY A 159 -4.28 13.74 -6.26
N VAL A 160 -4.34 14.21 -5.02
CA VAL A 160 -5.53 14.83 -4.42
C VAL A 160 -5.17 16.24 -3.94
N PRO A 161 -5.75 17.30 -4.54
CA PRO A 161 -5.51 18.67 -4.09
C PRO A 161 -5.80 18.85 -2.59
N GLY A 162 -4.82 19.36 -1.85
CA GLY A 162 -4.95 19.65 -0.42
C GLY A 162 -4.68 18.46 0.50
N LEU A 163 -4.28 17.30 -0.04
CA LEU A 163 -3.96 16.11 0.74
C LEU A 163 -2.89 16.38 1.79
N MET A 164 -1.86 17.16 1.45
CA MET A 164 -0.79 17.49 2.39
C MET A 164 -1.26 18.46 3.48
N ARG A 165 -2.28 19.29 3.23
CA ARG A 165 -2.91 20.08 4.30
C ARG A 165 -3.67 19.19 5.26
N ALA A 166 -4.47 18.26 4.74
CA ALA A 166 -5.21 17.31 5.58
C ALA A 166 -4.26 16.49 6.46
N CYS A 167 -3.23 15.89 5.86
CA CYS A 167 -2.22 15.12 6.59
C CYS A 167 -1.51 15.92 7.70
N ARG A 168 -1.23 17.22 7.47
CA ARG A 168 -0.62 18.09 8.48
C ARG A 168 -1.57 18.51 9.59
N ALA A 169 -2.88 18.56 9.33
CA ALA A 169 -3.89 18.91 10.32
C ALA A 169 -4.18 17.77 11.32
N GLY A 170 -3.80 16.53 10.96
CA GLY A 170 -4.04 15.32 11.74
C GLY A 170 -5.23 14.55 11.21
#